data_AF-A0AAP8F493-F1
#
_entry.id   AF-A0AAP8F493-F1
#
_cell.length_a   1.000
_cell.length_b   1.000
_cell.length_c   1.000
_cell.angle_alpha   90.00
_cell.angle_beta   90.00
_cell.angle_gamma   90.00
#
_symmetry.space_group_name_H-M   'P 1'
#
loop_
_entity.id
_entity.type
_entity.pdbx_description
1 polymer ?
#
loop_
_entity_poly.entity_id
_entity_poly.type
_entity_poly.pdbx_seq_one_letter_code
_entity_poly.pdbx_strand_id
1 'polypeptide(L)'
;MLYFGIIPLILFIIFLISYLKDPRKIINGFLFNAFICFFLLFCVIVSLNSDSAVLRYIIFLPFLALLIMLPFGIIALMFGLFLNARILMKREGRRFTNCLTLLAALGMLFFMLLPIINPASLVSSHLEPIFAGISLISVYFFIHLSNFLSAYFLYQFNRPRRNQDFIIVLGSGLINDKVPPLLASRINKAIDFYWKQAAVNTPPTIIFSGGQGPDEGLPEAEAMQNYAVEKGIPLKHTVQENRSVNTYQNMSFSKEIMDSLKPEGKYRSIFTTNNFHLFRAGIYARQAGLNSQGIGSKTAFYYWPNAMIREYVAIVVMGRKRHMKFCGAILGFALFVSVLSFIFS
;
A
#
# COMPACT_ATOMS: atom_id res chain seq x y z
N MET A 1 -20.37 31.49 -1.41
CA MET A 1 -19.97 30.62 -2.55
C MET A 1 -18.46 30.48 -2.71
N LEU A 2 -17.72 31.57 -2.94
CA LEU A 2 -16.25 31.51 -3.12
C LEU A 2 -15.51 30.86 -1.94
N TYR A 3 -15.91 31.15 -0.70
CA TYR A 3 -15.26 30.63 0.51
C TYR A 3 -15.26 29.09 0.61
N PHE A 4 -16.29 28.41 0.08
CA PHE A 4 -16.37 26.95 0.11
C PHE A 4 -15.42 26.29 -0.91
N GLY A 5 -15.05 27.00 -1.98
CA GLY A 5 -14.08 26.50 -2.98
C GLY A 5 -12.62 26.67 -2.53
N ILE A 6 -12.35 27.55 -1.56
CA ILE A 6 -11.00 27.80 -1.05
C ILE A 6 -10.45 26.57 -0.31
N ILE A 7 -11.28 25.88 0.47
CA ILE A 7 -10.87 24.70 1.25
C ILE A 7 -10.32 23.56 0.36
N PRO A 8 -11.07 23.04 -0.64
CA PRO A 8 -10.54 22.00 -1.52
C PRO A 8 -9.32 22.47 -2.32
N LEU A 9 -9.25 23.75 -2.70
CA LEU A 9 -8.07 24.30 -3.37
C LEU A 9 -6.82 24.27 -2.48
N ILE A 10 -6.94 24.71 -1.22
CA ILE A 10 -5.84 24.65 -0.24
C ILE A 10 -5.41 23.20 -0.01
N LEU A 11 -6.36 22.28 0.18
CA LEU A 11 -6.07 20.86 0.35
C LEU A 11 -5.36 20.27 -0.87
N PHE A 12 -5.77 20.66 -2.08
CA PHE A 12 -5.12 20.24 -3.32
C PHE A 12 -3.68 20.75 -3.41
N ILE A 13 -3.43 22.02 -3.05
CA ILE A 13 -2.08 22.61 -3.06
C ILE A 13 -1.19 21.90 -2.03
N ILE A 14 -1.68 21.68 -0.80
CA ILE A 14 -0.92 20.97 0.25
C ILE A 14 -0.63 19.53 -0.19
N PHE A 15 -1.63 18.84 -0.78
CA PHE A 15 -1.45 17.52 -1.37
C PHE A 15 -0.35 17.53 -2.43
N LEU A 16 -0.42 18.45 -3.39
CA LEU A 16 0.50 18.52 -4.51
C LEU A 16 1.93 18.80 -4.04
N ILE A 17 2.13 19.73 -3.11
CA ILE A 17 3.45 20.02 -2.52
C ILE A 17 4.00 18.78 -1.81
N SER A 18 3.18 18.09 -1.00
CA SER A 18 3.61 16.88 -0.29
C SER A 18 3.96 15.74 -1.25
N TYR A 19 3.13 15.52 -2.27
CA TYR A 19 3.29 14.47 -3.27
C TYR A 19 4.51 14.70 -4.17
N LEU A 20 4.73 15.92 -4.65
CA LEU A 20 5.89 16.27 -5.48
C LEU A 20 7.20 16.23 -4.69
N LYS A 21 7.17 16.56 -3.39
CA LYS A 21 8.38 16.49 -2.54
C LYS A 21 8.75 15.05 -2.20
N ASP A 22 7.78 14.22 -1.83
CA ASP A 22 8.03 12.81 -1.56
C ASP A 22 6.73 11.98 -1.74
N PRO A 23 6.58 11.27 -2.88
CA PRO A 23 5.38 10.49 -3.16
C PRO A 23 5.25 9.25 -2.25
N ARG A 24 6.31 8.86 -1.52
CA ARG A 24 6.34 7.68 -0.63
C ARG A 24 5.64 7.91 0.71
N LYS A 25 5.24 9.15 1.01
CA LYS A 25 4.61 9.47 2.30
C LYS A 25 3.17 8.97 2.36
N ILE A 26 2.86 8.24 3.44
CA ILE A 26 1.49 7.80 3.76
C ILE A 26 0.50 8.97 3.85
N ILE A 27 0.94 10.17 4.26
CA ILE A 27 0.07 11.35 4.36
C ILE A 27 -0.53 11.79 3.02
N ASN A 28 0.10 11.44 1.90
CA ASN A 28 -0.40 11.81 0.57
C ASN A 28 -1.77 11.17 0.30
N GLY A 29 -2.02 9.96 0.81
CA GLY A 29 -3.34 9.34 0.71
C GLY A 29 -4.42 10.13 1.45
N PHE A 30 -4.09 10.65 2.65
CA PHE A 30 -5.04 11.38 3.48
C PHE A 30 -5.34 12.73 2.89
N LEU A 31 -4.31 13.47 2.44
CA LEU A 31 -4.48 14.77 1.79
C LEU A 31 -5.29 14.63 0.49
N PHE A 32 -5.04 13.58 -0.29
CA PHE A 32 -5.81 13.29 -1.50
C PHE A 32 -7.27 12.95 -1.18
N ASN A 33 -7.52 12.06 -0.21
CA ASN A 33 -8.88 11.69 0.19
C ASN A 33 -9.63 12.89 0.76
N ALA A 34 -8.98 13.71 1.60
CA ALA A 34 -9.55 14.94 2.12
C ALA A 34 -9.90 15.91 0.99
N PHE A 35 -8.98 16.15 0.04
CA PHE A 35 -9.24 16.95 -1.14
C PHE A 35 -10.49 16.47 -1.90
N ILE A 36 -10.59 15.17 -2.21
CA ILE A 36 -11.73 14.59 -2.92
C ILE A 36 -13.03 14.78 -2.14
N CYS A 37 -13.05 14.50 -0.83
CA CYS A 37 -14.24 14.68 0.00
C CYS A 37 -14.72 16.14 0.03
N PHE A 38 -13.81 17.08 0.27
CA PHE A 38 -14.16 18.51 0.31
C PHE A 38 -14.53 19.05 -1.07
N PHE A 39 -13.92 18.54 -2.14
CA PHE A 39 -14.28 18.90 -3.51
C PHE A 39 -15.68 18.41 -3.87
N LEU A 40 -16.02 17.15 -3.54
CA LEU A 40 -17.36 16.61 -3.75
C LEU A 40 -18.41 17.38 -2.94
N LEU A 41 -18.11 17.70 -1.68
CA LEU A 41 -18.99 18.52 -0.84
C LEU A 41 -19.19 19.92 -1.45
N PHE A 42 -18.12 20.54 -1.94
CA PHE A 42 -18.20 21.83 -2.65
C PHE A 42 -19.11 21.73 -3.88
N CYS A 43 -18.97 20.70 -4.71
CA CYS A 43 -19.84 20.48 -5.87
C CYS A 43 -21.31 20.37 -5.47
N VAL A 44 -21.63 19.61 -4.42
CA VAL A 44 -23.00 19.46 -3.91
C VAL A 44 -23.55 20.80 -3.42
N ILE A 45 -22.78 21.58 -2.66
CA ILE A 45 -23.20 22.90 -2.17
C ILE A 45 -23.46 23.86 -3.34
N VAL A 46 -22.58 23.90 -4.34
CA VAL A 46 -22.76 24.74 -5.55
C VAL A 46 -24.01 24.31 -6.31
N SER A 47 -24.26 23.02 -6.45
CA SER A 47 -25.44 22.45 -7.11
C SER A 47 -26.76 22.86 -6.44
N LEU A 48 -26.83 22.77 -5.11
CA LEU A 48 -28.04 23.07 -4.34
C LEU A 48 -28.41 24.56 -4.34
N ASN A 49 -27.43 25.43 -4.44
CA ASN A 49 -27.60 26.88 -4.40
C ASN A 49 -27.55 27.53 -5.79
N SER A 50 -27.41 26.74 -6.86
CA SER A 50 -27.50 27.27 -8.22
C SER A 50 -28.96 27.43 -8.62
N ASP A 51 -29.27 28.56 -9.24
CA ASP A 51 -30.56 28.83 -9.90
C ASP A 51 -30.73 28.00 -11.19
N SER A 52 -29.65 27.41 -11.70
CA SER A 52 -29.68 26.55 -12.89
C SER A 52 -30.05 25.12 -12.51
N ALA A 53 -31.26 24.71 -12.90
CA ALA A 53 -31.71 23.33 -12.80
C ALA A 53 -30.75 22.37 -13.55
N VAL A 54 -30.18 22.79 -14.67
CA VAL A 54 -29.22 22.00 -15.47
C VAL A 54 -27.97 21.68 -14.66
N LEU A 55 -27.36 22.68 -14.02
CA LEU A 55 -26.17 22.47 -13.18
C LEU A 55 -26.48 21.52 -12.01
N ARG A 56 -27.68 21.65 -11.44
CA ARG A 56 -28.13 20.79 -10.35
C ARG A 56 -28.18 19.32 -10.77
N TYR A 57 -28.82 19.02 -11.91
CA TYR A 57 -28.93 17.65 -12.42
C TYR A 57 -27.56 17.07 -12.83
N ILE A 58 -26.69 17.87 -13.46
CA ILE A 58 -25.35 17.43 -13.86
C ILE A 58 -24.50 16.95 -12.67
N ILE A 59 -24.63 17.60 -11.51
CA ILE A 59 -23.87 17.22 -10.31
C ILE A 59 -24.60 16.15 -9.50
N PHE A 60 -25.93 16.26 -9.37
CA PHE A 60 -26.71 15.38 -8.51
C PHE A 60 -26.87 13.96 -9.09
N LEU A 61 -27.11 13.82 -10.39
CA LEU A 61 -27.34 12.50 -11.00
C LEU A 61 -26.13 11.56 -10.88
N PRO A 62 -24.88 11.98 -11.16
CA PRO A 62 -23.70 11.13 -10.93
C PRO A 62 -23.48 10.81 -9.45
N PHE A 63 -23.75 11.76 -8.54
CA PHE A 63 -23.62 11.52 -7.10
C PHE A 63 -24.65 10.49 -6.60
N LEU A 64 -25.91 10.62 -7.03
CA LEU A 64 -26.96 9.65 -6.73
C LEU A 64 -26.64 8.27 -7.32
N ALA A 65 -26.17 8.22 -8.57
CA ALA A 65 -25.74 6.98 -9.20
C ALA A 65 -24.60 6.31 -8.40
N LEU A 66 -23.60 7.07 -7.96
CA LEU A 66 -22.51 6.58 -7.12
C LEU A 66 -23.04 6.02 -5.77
N LEU A 67 -23.97 6.72 -5.13
CA LEU A 67 -24.59 6.29 -3.87
C LEU A 67 -25.37 4.99 -4.04
N ILE A 68 -26.12 4.85 -5.14
CA ILE A 68 -26.87 3.63 -5.47
C ILE A 68 -25.89 2.49 -5.79
N MET A 69 -24.79 2.74 -6.49
CA MET A 69 -23.81 1.73 -6.88
C MET A 69 -22.97 1.20 -5.70
N LEU A 70 -22.77 1.99 -4.65
CA LEU A 70 -21.97 1.63 -3.47
C LEU A 70 -22.35 0.27 -2.86
N PRO A 71 -23.62 -0.02 -2.48
CA PRO A 71 -23.99 -1.32 -1.92
C PRO A 71 -23.74 -2.48 -2.88
N PHE A 72 -24.05 -2.33 -4.18
CA PHE A 72 -23.74 -3.34 -5.19
C PHE A 72 -22.24 -3.58 -5.32
N GLY A 73 -21.43 -2.51 -5.23
CA GLY A 73 -19.97 -2.58 -5.23
C GLY A 73 -19.42 -3.38 -4.05
N ILE A 74 -19.97 -3.20 -2.85
CA ILE A 74 -19.55 -3.95 -1.65
C ILE A 74 -19.90 -5.43 -1.80
N ILE A 75 -21.11 -5.75 -2.28
CA ILE A 75 -21.54 -7.14 -2.52
C ILE A 75 -20.65 -7.78 -3.61
N ALA A 76 -20.43 -7.09 -4.73
CA ALA A 76 -19.56 -7.56 -5.81
C ALA A 76 -18.12 -7.78 -5.33
N LEU A 77 -17.58 -6.88 -4.50
CA LEU A 77 -16.27 -7.05 -3.88
C LEU A 77 -16.22 -8.31 -3.00
N MET A 78 -17.23 -8.53 -2.16
CA MET A 78 -17.31 -9.72 -1.30
C MET A 78 -17.30 -11.02 -2.12
N PHE A 79 -18.13 -11.12 -3.17
CA PHE A 79 -18.12 -12.25 -4.09
C PHE A 79 -16.78 -12.41 -4.82
N GLY A 80 -16.19 -11.30 -5.27
CA GLY A 80 -14.87 -11.28 -5.89
C GLY A 80 -13.77 -11.80 -4.97
N LEU A 81 -13.82 -11.48 -3.67
CA LEU A 81 -12.89 -11.99 -2.66
C LEU A 81 -13.07 -13.50 -2.42
N PHE A 82 -14.30 -14.00 -2.33
CA PHE A 82 -14.55 -15.45 -2.26
C PHE A 82 -14.02 -16.19 -3.49
N LEU A 83 -14.28 -15.67 -4.70
CA LEU A 83 -13.76 -16.24 -5.93
C LEU A 83 -12.23 -16.21 -5.96
N ASN A 84 -11.63 -15.08 -5.58
CA ASN A 84 -10.19 -14.93 -5.50
C ASN A 84 -9.57 -15.93 -4.53
N ALA A 85 -10.14 -16.11 -3.34
CA ALA A 85 -9.68 -17.07 -2.35
C ALA A 85 -9.65 -18.49 -2.91
N ARG A 86 -10.73 -18.90 -3.60
CA ARG A 86 -10.80 -20.22 -4.26
C ARG A 86 -9.70 -20.39 -5.31
N ILE A 87 -9.51 -19.40 -6.19
CA ILE A 87 -8.50 -19.46 -7.26
C ILE A 87 -7.09 -19.50 -6.67
N LEU A 88 -6.81 -18.66 -5.68
CA LEU A 88 -5.49 -18.54 -5.07
C LEU A 88 -5.11 -19.83 -4.35
N MET A 89 -6.00 -20.38 -3.51
CA MET A 89 -5.74 -21.64 -2.80
C MET A 89 -5.56 -22.83 -3.75
N LYS A 90 -6.19 -22.81 -4.94
CA LYS A 90 -6.00 -23.83 -5.97
C LYS A 90 -4.62 -23.75 -6.64
N ARG A 91 -4.07 -22.54 -6.82
CA ARG A 91 -2.80 -22.31 -7.52
C ARG A 91 -1.57 -22.34 -6.60
N GLU A 92 -1.69 -21.77 -5.41
CA GLU A 92 -0.58 -21.55 -4.47
C GLU A 92 -0.67 -22.44 -3.22
N GLY A 93 -1.72 -23.26 -3.12
CA GLY A 93 -1.97 -24.16 -1.99
C GLY A 93 -2.69 -23.51 -0.79
N ARG A 94 -3.16 -24.36 0.14
CA ARG A 94 -3.95 -23.99 1.32
C ARG A 94 -3.08 -23.66 2.53
N ARG A 95 -2.25 -22.62 2.43
CA ARG A 95 -1.51 -22.05 3.57
C ARG A 95 -2.32 -20.92 4.20
N PHE A 96 -2.18 -20.68 5.51
CA PHE A 96 -2.88 -19.59 6.20
C PHE A 96 -2.69 -18.22 5.51
N THR A 97 -1.46 -17.97 5.01
CA THR A 97 -1.11 -16.75 4.26
C THR A 97 -1.84 -16.58 2.93
N ASN A 98 -2.42 -17.65 2.37
CA ASN A 98 -3.22 -17.65 1.15
C ASN A 98 -4.74 -17.61 1.44
N CYS A 99 -5.16 -17.62 2.71
CA CYS A 99 -6.55 -17.56 3.12
C CYS A 99 -7.05 -16.15 3.46
N LEU A 100 -6.23 -15.11 3.29
CA LEU A 100 -6.57 -13.78 3.79
C LEU A 100 -7.76 -13.15 3.06
N THR A 101 -7.92 -13.42 1.76
CA THR A 101 -9.10 -12.97 1.00
C THR A 101 -10.37 -13.69 1.42
N LEU A 102 -10.28 -14.96 1.84
CA LEU A 102 -11.40 -15.68 2.44
C LEU A 102 -11.79 -15.04 3.78
N LEU A 103 -10.81 -14.79 4.65
CA LEU A 103 -11.06 -14.14 5.94
C LEU A 103 -11.66 -12.74 5.77
N ALA A 104 -11.19 -11.97 4.80
CA ALA A 104 -11.76 -10.66 4.47
C ALA A 104 -13.22 -10.78 3.99
N ALA A 105 -13.52 -11.75 3.11
CA ALA A 105 -14.87 -11.97 2.62
C ALA A 105 -15.83 -12.40 3.74
N LEU A 106 -15.40 -13.31 4.62
CA LEU A 106 -16.17 -13.73 5.80
C LEU A 106 -16.38 -12.57 6.78
N GLY A 107 -15.37 -11.73 6.99
CA GLY A 107 -15.47 -10.53 7.81
C GLY A 107 -16.47 -9.51 7.24
N MET A 108 -16.46 -9.32 5.91
CA MET A 108 -17.45 -8.46 5.23
C MET A 108 -18.87 -9.02 5.37
N LEU A 109 -19.05 -10.33 5.18
CA LEU A 109 -20.34 -10.99 5.38
C LEU A 109 -20.83 -10.82 6.81
N PHE A 110 -19.97 -11.08 7.80
CA PHE A 110 -20.30 -10.88 9.21
C PHE A 110 -20.72 -9.44 9.49
N PHE A 111 -19.98 -8.45 8.99
CA PHE A 111 -20.30 -7.04 9.17
C PHE A 111 -21.65 -6.65 8.54
N MET A 112 -22.00 -7.22 7.38
CA MET A 112 -23.31 -7.02 6.75
C MET A 112 -24.47 -7.62 7.56
N LEU A 113 -24.22 -8.70 8.29
CA LEU A 113 -25.24 -9.37 9.11
C LEU A 113 -25.41 -8.70 10.49
N LEU A 114 -24.44 -7.91 10.98
CA LEU A 114 -24.50 -7.26 12.30
C LEU A 114 -25.76 -6.39 12.50
N PRO A 115 -26.18 -5.52 11.55
CA PRO A 115 -27.41 -4.74 11.71
C PRO A 115 -28.68 -5.59 11.74
N ILE A 116 -28.66 -6.75 11.08
CA ILE A 116 -29.81 -7.68 11.02
C ILE A 116 -29.93 -8.45 12.34
N ILE A 117 -28.80 -8.93 12.89
CA ILE A 117 -28.76 -9.66 14.15
C ILE A 117 -29.00 -8.73 15.35
N ASN A 118 -28.55 -7.47 15.24
CA ASN A 118 -28.61 -6.45 16.29
C ASN A 118 -28.19 -6.99 17.68
N PRO A 119 -26.93 -7.46 17.85
CA PRO A 119 -26.49 -8.07 19.10
C PRO A 119 -26.58 -7.11 20.29
N ALA A 120 -26.54 -5.79 20.08
CA ALA A 120 -26.72 -4.80 21.15
C ALA A 120 -28.10 -4.94 21.82
N SER A 121 -29.15 -5.35 21.09
CA SER A 121 -30.47 -5.60 21.66
C SER A 121 -30.57 -6.88 22.51
N LEU A 122 -29.59 -7.78 22.39
CA LEU A 122 -29.54 -9.03 23.13
C LEU A 122 -28.78 -8.92 24.46
N VAL A 123 -28.18 -7.76 24.72
CA VAL A 123 -27.25 -7.53 25.83
C VAL A 123 -27.73 -6.31 26.64
N SER A 124 -27.27 -6.18 27.89
CA SER A 124 -27.58 -5.04 28.74
C SER A 124 -27.24 -3.70 28.05
N SER A 125 -28.13 -2.72 28.18
CA SER A 125 -27.93 -1.34 27.68
C SER A 125 -26.65 -0.70 28.21
N HIS A 126 -26.17 -1.12 29.39
CA HIS A 126 -24.89 -0.68 29.93
C HIS A 126 -23.71 -1.01 29.02
N LEU A 127 -23.81 -1.99 28.11
CA LEU A 127 -22.74 -2.36 27.18
C LEU A 127 -22.81 -1.61 25.83
N GLU A 128 -23.82 -0.79 25.58
CA GLU A 128 -23.91 0.05 24.37
C GLU A 128 -22.65 0.88 24.10
N PRO A 129 -22.01 1.53 25.10
CA PRO A 129 -20.76 2.26 24.89
C PRO A 129 -19.64 1.39 24.31
N ILE A 130 -19.57 0.10 24.67
CA ILE A 130 -18.58 -0.84 24.15
C ILE A 130 -18.82 -1.13 22.67
N PHE A 131 -20.07 -1.37 22.27
CA PHE A 131 -20.44 -1.55 20.86
C PHE A 131 -20.16 -0.29 20.03
N ALA A 132 -20.42 0.89 20.58
CA ALA A 132 -20.05 2.16 19.96
C ALA A 132 -18.52 2.30 19.80
N GLY A 133 -17.75 1.91 20.82
CA GLY A 133 -16.28 1.88 20.77
C GLY A 133 -15.74 0.95 19.68
N ILE A 134 -16.30 -0.26 19.56
CA ILE A 134 -15.95 -1.22 18.49
C ILE A 134 -16.28 -0.64 17.10
N SER A 135 -17.44 0.01 16.97
CA SER A 135 -17.85 0.68 15.72
C SER A 135 -16.89 1.81 15.35
N LEU A 136 -16.46 2.62 16.31
CA LEU A 136 -15.49 3.69 16.10
C LEU A 136 -14.11 3.15 15.69
N ILE A 137 -13.66 2.05 16.29
CA ILE A 137 -12.42 1.35 15.87
C ILE A 137 -12.55 0.84 14.42
N SER A 138 -13.71 0.30 14.06
CA SER A 138 -13.97 -0.17 12.69
C SER A 138 -13.90 0.97 11.68
N VAL A 139 -14.53 2.11 11.98
CA VAL A 139 -14.44 3.34 11.17
C VAL A 139 -13.00 3.84 11.07
N TYR A 140 -12.25 3.82 12.17
CA TYR A 140 -10.85 4.22 12.17
C TYR A 140 -9.99 3.36 11.22
N PHE A 141 -10.11 2.03 11.29
CA PHE A 141 -9.37 1.15 10.39
C PHE A 141 -9.84 1.25 8.94
N PHE A 142 -11.13 1.52 8.70
CA PHE A 142 -11.66 1.83 7.36
C PHE A 142 -11.02 3.09 6.75
N ILE A 143 -10.93 4.18 7.53
CA ILE A 143 -10.26 5.41 7.11
C ILE A 143 -8.76 5.13 6.86
N HIS A 144 -8.12 4.36 7.74
CA HIS A 144 -6.72 3.98 7.59
C HIS A 144 -6.46 3.13 6.34
N LEU A 145 -7.36 2.18 6.03
CA LEU A 145 -7.32 1.37 4.81
C LEU A 145 -7.50 2.24 3.56
N SER A 146 -8.49 3.11 3.55
CA SER A 146 -8.73 4.06 2.45
C SER A 146 -7.52 4.96 2.21
N ASN A 147 -6.90 5.46 3.27
CA ASN A 147 -5.67 6.23 3.19
C ASN A 147 -4.50 5.41 2.60
N PHE A 148 -4.30 4.18 3.06
CA PHE A 148 -3.28 3.28 2.54
C PHE A 148 -3.49 2.99 1.05
N LEU A 149 -4.71 2.65 0.63
CA LEU A 149 -5.03 2.35 -0.77
C LEU A 149 -4.77 3.57 -1.66
N SER A 150 -5.23 4.77 -1.26
CA SER A 150 -4.98 6.00 -2.02
C SER A 150 -3.48 6.30 -2.12
N ALA A 151 -2.73 6.22 -1.02
CA ALA A 151 -1.28 6.43 -1.06
C ALA A 151 -0.56 5.39 -1.94
N TYR A 152 -0.98 4.12 -1.86
CA TYR A 152 -0.50 3.05 -2.71
C TYR A 152 -0.74 3.33 -4.20
N PHE A 153 -1.96 3.69 -4.59
CA PHE A 153 -2.32 3.96 -5.98
C PHE A 153 -1.58 5.19 -6.51
N LEU A 154 -1.52 6.27 -5.74
CA LEU A 154 -0.77 7.47 -6.09
C LEU A 154 0.71 7.13 -6.37
N TYR A 155 1.32 6.26 -5.56
CA TYR A 155 2.71 5.87 -5.76
C TYR A 155 2.97 5.09 -7.06
N GLN A 156 1.98 4.40 -7.61
CA GLN A 156 2.12 3.67 -8.88
C GLN A 156 2.34 4.59 -10.09
N PHE A 157 1.95 5.86 -9.99
CA PHE A 157 2.15 6.85 -11.05
C PHE A 157 3.57 7.43 -11.08
N ASN A 158 4.41 7.08 -10.11
CA ASN A 158 5.79 7.54 -10.08
C ASN A 158 6.59 7.02 -11.29
N ARG A 159 7.23 7.95 -12.02
CA ARG A 159 8.07 7.66 -13.19
C ARG A 159 9.48 8.19 -12.98
N PRO A 160 10.44 7.37 -12.50
CA PRO A 160 11.81 7.82 -12.33
C PRO A 160 12.47 8.21 -13.65
N ARG A 161 13.33 9.23 -13.60
CA ARG A 161 14.12 9.71 -14.75
C ARG A 161 15.22 8.71 -15.11
N ARG A 162 15.56 8.62 -16.39
CA ARG A 162 16.62 7.75 -16.95
C ARG A 162 18.01 8.38 -16.79
N ASN A 163 18.39 8.63 -15.55
CA ASN A 163 19.64 9.25 -15.16
C ASN A 163 20.06 8.74 -13.78
N GLN A 164 20.06 7.42 -13.60
CA GLN A 164 20.36 6.77 -12.34
C GLN A 164 21.80 6.28 -12.34
N ASP A 165 22.50 6.42 -11.23
CA ASP A 165 23.83 5.84 -11.04
C ASP A 165 23.71 4.36 -10.64
N PHE A 166 22.64 4.02 -9.90
CA PHE A 166 22.40 2.69 -9.37
C PHE A 166 20.96 2.21 -9.55
N ILE A 167 20.79 0.89 -9.73
CA ILE A 167 19.50 0.20 -9.66
C ILE A 167 19.58 -0.87 -8.58
N ILE A 168 18.73 -0.81 -7.56
CA ILE A 168 18.63 -1.85 -6.53
C ILE A 168 17.54 -2.85 -6.94
N VAL A 169 17.84 -4.14 -6.93
CA VAL A 169 16.86 -5.21 -7.15
C VAL A 169 16.59 -5.90 -5.84
N LEU A 170 15.35 -5.81 -5.36
CA LEU A 170 14.97 -6.40 -4.07
C LEU A 170 14.61 -7.88 -4.20
N GLY A 171 15.21 -8.71 -3.34
CA GLY A 171 14.89 -10.12 -3.15
C GLY A 171 13.42 -10.41 -2.79
N SER A 172 13.00 -11.66 -3.05
CA SER A 172 11.67 -12.19 -2.72
C SER A 172 11.64 -13.69 -2.41
N GLY A 173 12.79 -14.30 -2.13
CA GLY A 173 12.99 -15.73 -1.98
C GLY A 173 13.24 -16.47 -3.29
N LEU A 174 13.98 -17.56 -3.18
CA LEU A 174 14.21 -18.58 -4.21
C LEU A 174 13.22 -19.75 -4.04
N ILE A 175 13.07 -20.54 -5.11
CA ILE A 175 12.35 -21.82 -5.05
C ILE A 175 13.29 -22.88 -5.60
N ASN A 176 13.70 -23.82 -4.75
CA ASN A 176 14.70 -24.84 -5.09
C ASN A 176 15.96 -24.22 -5.71
N ASP A 177 16.50 -23.18 -5.07
CA ASP A 177 17.71 -22.45 -5.48
C ASP A 177 17.63 -21.78 -6.86
N LYS A 178 16.41 -21.63 -7.39
CA LYS A 178 16.15 -20.97 -8.67
C LYS A 178 15.33 -19.72 -8.49
N VAL A 179 15.56 -18.75 -9.36
CA VAL A 179 14.81 -17.50 -9.45
C VAL A 179 13.35 -17.79 -9.84
N PRO A 180 12.36 -17.60 -8.94
CA PRO A 180 10.96 -17.85 -9.26
C PRO A 180 10.39 -16.73 -10.15
N PRO A 181 9.20 -16.93 -10.78
CA PRO A 181 8.60 -15.94 -11.67
C PRO A 181 8.42 -14.54 -11.06
N LEU A 182 8.11 -14.44 -9.76
CA LEU A 182 7.98 -13.15 -9.06
C LEU A 182 9.32 -12.40 -8.97
N LEU A 183 10.41 -13.11 -8.69
CA LEU A 183 11.76 -12.55 -8.62
C LEU A 183 12.28 -12.22 -10.03
N ALA A 184 12.09 -13.12 -10.99
CA ALA A 184 12.43 -12.90 -12.39
C ALA A 184 11.75 -11.63 -12.94
N SER A 185 10.48 -11.38 -12.61
CA SER A 185 9.75 -10.17 -13.01
C SER A 185 10.42 -8.88 -12.50
N ARG A 186 11.01 -8.91 -11.30
CA ARG A 186 11.76 -7.77 -10.72
C ARG A 186 13.08 -7.56 -11.45
N ILE A 187 13.86 -8.64 -11.63
CA ILE A 187 15.15 -8.59 -12.33
C ILE A 187 14.94 -8.11 -13.78
N ASN A 188 13.97 -8.68 -14.49
CA ASN A 188 13.62 -8.26 -15.85
C ASN A 188 13.21 -6.78 -15.91
N LYS A 189 12.58 -6.25 -14.86
CA LYS A 189 12.24 -4.82 -14.79
C LYS A 189 13.47 -3.93 -14.62
N ALA A 190 14.46 -4.39 -13.85
CA ALA A 190 15.75 -3.73 -13.73
C ALA A 190 16.54 -3.77 -15.05
N ILE A 191 16.55 -4.93 -15.73
CA ILE A 191 17.18 -5.10 -17.05
C ILE A 191 16.53 -4.16 -18.09
N ASP A 192 15.20 -4.10 -18.15
CA ASP A 192 14.47 -3.17 -19.02
C ASP A 192 14.86 -1.70 -18.77
N PHE A 193 14.96 -1.30 -17.50
CA PHE A 193 15.38 0.06 -17.16
C PHE A 193 16.85 0.31 -17.52
N TYR A 194 17.74 -0.64 -17.22
CA TYR A 194 19.16 -0.58 -17.54
C TYR A 194 19.37 -0.31 -19.04
N TRP A 195 18.76 -1.11 -19.91
CA TRP A 195 18.92 -0.94 -21.37
C TRP A 195 18.30 0.35 -21.89
N LYS A 196 17.12 0.72 -21.39
CA LYS A 196 16.49 2.01 -21.73
C LYS A 196 17.34 3.20 -21.32
N GLN A 197 18.05 3.11 -20.20
CA GLN A 197 18.96 4.16 -19.78
C GLN A 197 20.26 4.14 -20.61
N ALA A 198 20.88 2.97 -20.81
CA ALA A 198 22.10 2.82 -21.59
C ALA A 198 21.98 3.39 -23.02
N ALA A 199 20.77 3.38 -23.58
CA ALA A 199 20.49 3.98 -24.89
C ALA A 199 20.52 5.52 -24.92
N VAL A 200 20.41 6.20 -23.77
CA VAL A 200 20.30 7.67 -23.68
C VAL A 200 21.26 8.31 -22.67
N ASN A 201 21.95 7.52 -21.87
CA ASN A 201 22.82 7.95 -20.78
C ASN A 201 23.79 6.83 -20.37
N THR A 202 24.69 7.12 -19.43
CA THR A 202 25.60 6.12 -18.85
C THR A 202 24.82 4.95 -18.23
N PRO A 203 25.20 3.69 -18.51
CA PRO A 203 24.59 2.52 -17.88
C PRO A 203 24.74 2.59 -16.34
N PRO A 204 23.67 2.28 -15.58
CA PRO A 204 23.75 2.24 -14.12
C PRO A 204 24.38 0.94 -13.63
N THR A 205 24.93 0.96 -12.41
CA THR A 205 25.32 -0.26 -11.69
C THR A 205 24.10 -0.91 -11.04
N ILE A 206 23.88 -2.20 -11.27
CA ILE A 206 22.79 -2.96 -10.67
C ILE A 206 23.26 -3.63 -9.39
N ILE A 207 22.62 -3.32 -8.26
CA ILE A 207 22.85 -3.94 -6.97
C ILE A 207 21.74 -4.97 -6.74
N PHE A 208 22.10 -6.25 -6.70
CA PHE A 208 21.18 -7.34 -6.36
C PHE A 208 21.20 -7.53 -4.84
N SER A 209 20.10 -7.22 -4.16
CA SER A 209 20.02 -7.17 -2.70
C SER A 209 19.03 -8.17 -2.14
N GLY A 210 19.58 -9.19 -1.48
CA GLY A 210 18.88 -10.26 -0.79
C GLY A 210 19.88 -11.27 -0.24
N GLY A 211 19.81 -11.53 1.07
CA GLY A 211 20.60 -12.56 1.73
C GLY A 211 20.12 -13.98 1.44
N GLN A 212 20.50 -14.91 2.32
CA GLN A 212 20.16 -16.33 2.18
C GLN A 212 18.97 -16.68 3.09
N GLY A 213 17.91 -17.22 2.49
CA GLY A 213 16.78 -17.79 3.22
C GLY A 213 17.16 -19.10 3.94
N PRO A 214 16.41 -19.50 4.98
CA PRO A 214 16.69 -20.74 5.72
C PRO A 214 16.62 -22.01 4.87
N ASP A 215 15.81 -21.99 3.81
CA ASP A 215 15.56 -23.13 2.91
C ASP A 215 16.30 -22.98 1.56
N GLU A 216 17.33 -22.12 1.49
CA GLU A 216 18.06 -21.77 0.27
C GLU A 216 19.53 -22.19 0.36
N GLY A 217 20.06 -22.83 -0.67
CA GLY A 217 21.44 -23.28 -0.79
C GLY A 217 22.43 -22.16 -1.19
N LEU A 218 21.92 -21.02 -1.66
CA LEU A 218 22.72 -19.83 -2.00
C LEU A 218 21.96 -18.54 -1.70
N PRO A 219 22.64 -17.40 -1.50
CA PRO A 219 21.99 -16.12 -1.32
C PRO A 219 21.17 -15.70 -2.55
N GLU A 220 20.03 -15.05 -2.31
CA GLU A 220 19.18 -14.52 -3.39
C GLU A 220 19.96 -13.58 -4.33
N ALA A 221 20.84 -12.74 -3.79
CA ALA A 221 21.67 -11.82 -4.55
C ALA A 221 22.54 -12.50 -5.62
N GLU A 222 23.07 -13.68 -5.31
CA GLU A 222 23.89 -14.46 -6.22
C GLU A 222 23.05 -15.03 -7.37
N ALA A 223 21.94 -15.68 -7.05
CA ALA A 223 21.01 -16.19 -8.04
C ALA A 223 20.45 -15.09 -8.95
N MET A 224 20.15 -13.91 -8.39
CA MET A 224 19.68 -12.75 -9.16
C MET A 224 20.75 -12.22 -10.12
N GLN A 225 22.01 -12.13 -9.69
CA GLN A 225 23.11 -11.66 -10.54
C GLN A 225 23.35 -12.63 -11.70
N ASN A 226 23.43 -13.93 -11.42
CA ASN A 226 23.63 -14.97 -12.45
C ASN A 226 22.54 -14.90 -13.50
N TYR A 227 21.28 -14.84 -13.08
CA TYR A 227 20.14 -14.69 -13.99
C TYR A 227 20.24 -13.42 -14.85
N ALA A 228 20.69 -12.29 -14.30
CA ALA A 228 20.81 -11.05 -15.06
C ALA A 228 21.97 -11.08 -16.07
N VAL A 229 23.09 -11.70 -15.71
CA VAL A 229 24.25 -11.88 -16.59
C VAL A 229 23.91 -12.80 -17.76
N GLU A 230 23.19 -13.90 -17.52
CA GLU A 230 22.64 -14.78 -18.58
C GLU A 230 21.71 -14.02 -19.54
N LYS A 231 21.05 -12.96 -19.08
CA LYS A 231 20.19 -12.08 -19.89
C LYS A 231 20.95 -10.90 -20.54
N GLY A 232 22.28 -10.93 -20.50
CA GLY A 232 23.14 -9.99 -21.22
C GLY A 232 23.57 -8.76 -20.44
N ILE A 233 23.33 -8.68 -19.12
CA ILE A 233 23.90 -7.60 -18.30
C ILE A 233 25.41 -7.85 -18.12
N PRO A 234 26.29 -6.87 -18.41
CA PRO A 234 27.72 -7.02 -18.16
C PRO A 234 28.02 -7.22 -16.66
N LEU A 235 28.77 -8.26 -16.30
CA LEU A 235 29.12 -8.57 -14.90
C LEU A 235 29.77 -7.36 -14.19
N LYS A 236 30.61 -6.59 -14.89
CA LYS A 236 31.26 -5.37 -14.38
C LYS A 236 30.29 -4.26 -13.94
N HIS A 237 29.02 -4.31 -14.37
CA HIS A 237 27.98 -3.36 -13.97
C HIS A 237 27.05 -3.95 -12.89
N THR A 238 27.46 -5.03 -12.23
CA THR A 238 26.65 -5.70 -11.21
C THR A 238 27.40 -5.81 -9.89
N VAL A 239 26.66 -5.72 -8.79
CA VAL A 239 27.17 -5.86 -7.42
C VAL A 239 26.16 -6.70 -6.63
N GLN A 240 26.66 -7.56 -5.75
CA GLN A 240 25.84 -8.36 -4.84
C GLN A 240 25.78 -7.72 -3.45
N GLU A 241 24.61 -7.78 -2.82
CA GLU A 241 24.39 -7.52 -1.40
C GLU A 241 23.67 -8.74 -0.82
N ASN A 242 24.41 -9.59 -0.11
CA ASN A 242 23.98 -10.92 0.33
C ASN A 242 23.82 -11.06 1.85
N ARG A 243 23.71 -9.95 2.60
CA ARG A 243 23.64 -9.94 4.07
C ARG A 243 22.23 -9.69 4.60
N SER A 244 21.37 -9.08 3.79
CA SER A 244 20.05 -8.61 4.24
C SER A 244 19.04 -9.73 4.49
N VAL A 245 18.27 -9.63 5.58
CA VAL A 245 17.18 -10.57 5.92
C VAL A 245 15.79 -9.94 5.83
N ASN A 246 15.71 -8.66 5.50
CA ASN A 246 14.44 -7.94 5.33
C ASN A 246 14.60 -6.70 4.46
N THR A 247 13.49 -6.21 3.92
CA THR A 247 13.46 -5.06 3.00
C THR A 247 14.13 -3.79 3.54
N TYR A 248 14.08 -3.53 4.86
CA TYR A 248 14.78 -2.38 5.43
C TYR A 248 16.30 -2.55 5.32
N GLN A 249 16.82 -3.73 5.68
CA GLN A 249 18.24 -4.05 5.51
C GLN A 249 18.66 -4.06 4.05
N ASN A 250 17.83 -4.55 3.12
CA ASN A 250 18.13 -4.46 1.68
C ASN A 250 18.46 -3.00 1.29
N MET A 251 17.62 -2.06 1.75
CA MET A 251 17.81 -0.63 1.47
C MET A 251 19.05 -0.06 2.17
N SER A 252 19.24 -0.37 3.45
CA SER A 252 20.38 0.13 4.24
C SER A 252 21.72 -0.39 3.72
N PHE A 253 21.85 -1.69 3.47
CA PHE A 253 23.09 -2.30 2.99
C PHE A 253 23.38 -1.94 1.53
N SER A 254 22.36 -1.79 0.69
CA SER A 254 22.55 -1.23 -0.65
C SER A 254 23.05 0.21 -0.60
N LYS A 255 22.58 1.01 0.36
CA LYS A 255 23.07 2.38 0.57
C LYS A 255 24.55 2.38 0.96
N GLU A 256 24.97 1.53 1.90
CA GLU A 256 26.38 1.39 2.30
C GLU A 256 27.30 1.08 1.11
N ILE A 257 26.86 0.18 0.22
CA ILE A 257 27.58 -0.17 -1.01
C ILE A 257 27.67 1.05 -1.95
N MET A 258 26.56 1.77 -2.17
CA MET A 258 26.56 2.96 -3.03
C MET A 258 27.44 4.08 -2.46
N ASP A 259 27.42 4.31 -1.15
CA ASP A 259 28.26 5.30 -0.47
C ASP A 259 29.75 4.95 -0.64
N SER A 260 30.09 3.66 -0.59
CA SER A 260 31.46 3.18 -0.79
C SER A 260 31.93 3.30 -2.24
N LEU A 261 31.03 3.05 -3.21
CA LEU A 261 31.33 3.20 -4.65
C LEU A 261 31.35 4.66 -5.11
N LYS A 262 30.63 5.56 -4.42
CA LYS A 262 30.61 7.01 -4.69
C LYS A 262 30.71 7.82 -3.38
N PRO A 263 31.91 7.94 -2.79
CA PRO A 263 32.14 8.61 -1.51
C PRO A 263 31.75 10.09 -1.48
N GLU A 264 31.73 10.73 -2.65
CA GLU A 264 31.27 12.11 -2.88
C GLU A 264 29.80 12.35 -2.43
N GLY A 265 29.05 11.28 -2.15
CA GLY A 265 27.67 11.33 -1.65
C GLY A 265 26.64 11.80 -2.69
N LYS A 266 27.08 12.05 -3.93
CA LYS A 266 26.23 12.50 -5.04
C LYS A 266 25.95 11.34 -5.99
N TYR A 267 24.86 10.62 -5.72
CA TYR A 267 24.34 9.59 -6.62
C TYR A 267 22.81 9.60 -6.65
N ARG A 268 22.27 9.10 -7.75
CA ARG A 268 20.85 8.86 -7.96
C ARG A 268 20.63 7.37 -8.04
N SER A 269 19.61 6.87 -7.35
CA SER A 269 19.28 5.47 -7.41
C SER A 269 17.78 5.23 -7.52
N ILE A 270 17.44 4.13 -8.15
CA ILE A 270 16.09 3.56 -8.12
C ILE A 270 16.14 2.17 -7.50
N PHE A 271 14.98 1.66 -7.08
CA PHE A 271 14.84 0.26 -6.72
C PHE A 271 13.73 -0.41 -7.53
N THR A 272 13.81 -1.72 -7.68
CA THR A 272 12.83 -2.53 -8.40
C THR A 272 12.23 -3.58 -7.47
N THR A 273 10.91 -3.74 -7.57
CA THR A 273 10.15 -4.75 -6.82
C THR A 273 8.83 -5.06 -7.53
N ASN A 274 7.92 -5.84 -6.94
CA ASN A 274 6.59 -6.08 -7.50
C ASN A 274 5.62 -4.92 -7.18
N ASN A 275 4.64 -4.68 -8.05
CA ASN A 275 3.68 -3.58 -7.90
C ASN A 275 2.96 -3.55 -6.55
N PHE A 276 2.57 -4.70 -5.98
CA PHE A 276 1.91 -4.75 -4.68
C PHE A 276 2.83 -4.29 -3.54
N HIS A 277 4.13 -4.57 -3.63
CA HIS A 277 5.11 -4.28 -2.58
C HIS A 277 5.75 -2.89 -2.72
N LEU A 278 5.57 -2.25 -3.87
CA LEU A 278 6.25 -1.02 -4.26
C LEU A 278 6.14 0.10 -3.22
N PHE A 279 4.94 0.34 -2.71
CA PHE A 279 4.69 1.42 -1.75
C PHE A 279 5.39 1.18 -0.40
N ARG A 280 5.28 -0.04 0.15
CA ARG A 280 5.92 -0.39 1.42
C ARG A 280 7.45 -0.39 1.29
N ALA A 281 7.99 -0.91 0.19
CA ALA A 281 9.41 -0.79 -0.12
C ALA A 281 9.85 0.69 -0.19
N GLY A 282 9.03 1.57 -0.76
CA GLY A 282 9.28 3.02 -0.77
C GLY A 282 9.34 3.63 0.64
N ILE A 283 8.48 3.20 1.56
CA ILE A 283 8.54 3.63 2.96
C ILE A 283 9.85 3.18 3.61
N TYR A 284 10.29 1.93 3.39
CA TYR A 284 11.57 1.45 3.91
C TYR A 284 12.77 2.18 3.30
N ALA A 285 12.75 2.49 2.01
CA ALA A 285 13.80 3.28 1.38
C ALA A 285 13.94 4.65 2.07
N ARG A 286 12.82 5.31 2.35
CA ARG A 286 12.79 6.58 3.11
C ARG A 286 13.32 6.41 4.53
N GLN A 287 12.94 5.33 5.23
CA GLN A 287 13.41 5.06 6.59
C GLN A 287 14.92 4.78 6.63
N ALA A 288 15.46 4.12 5.62
CA ALA A 288 16.90 3.88 5.47
C ALA A 288 17.69 5.13 5.03
N GLY A 289 17.04 6.30 4.93
CA GLY A 289 17.68 7.53 4.47
C GLY A 289 18.02 7.55 2.99
N LEU A 290 17.45 6.63 2.21
CA LEU A 290 17.71 6.50 0.78
C LEU A 290 16.74 7.37 -0.03
N ASN A 291 17.27 8.33 -0.79
CA ASN A 291 16.48 9.11 -1.74
C ASN A 291 16.25 8.35 -3.06
N SER A 292 15.74 7.13 -2.94
CA SER A 292 15.45 6.26 -4.07
C SER A 292 13.95 6.09 -4.27
N GLN A 293 13.55 6.05 -5.54
CA GLN A 293 12.19 5.82 -5.97
C GLN A 293 12.04 4.43 -6.59
N GLY A 294 10.88 3.82 -6.36
CA GLY A 294 10.60 2.47 -6.81
C GLY A 294 10.05 2.42 -8.23
N ILE A 295 10.36 1.33 -8.93
CA ILE A 295 9.69 0.89 -10.15
C ILE A 295 9.11 -0.51 -9.94
N GLY A 296 7.79 -0.61 -10.10
CA GLY A 296 7.07 -1.87 -9.94
C GLY A 296 7.13 -2.75 -11.20
N SER A 297 7.25 -4.06 -10.96
CA SER A 297 7.08 -5.15 -11.92
C SER A 297 5.68 -5.76 -11.80
N LYS A 298 5.17 -6.29 -12.92
CA LYS A 298 3.82 -6.86 -12.97
C LYS A 298 3.68 -8.03 -12.00
N THR A 299 2.52 -8.11 -11.36
CA THR A 299 2.10 -9.21 -10.49
C THR A 299 0.88 -9.88 -11.10
N ALA A 300 0.76 -11.20 -10.98
CA ALA A 300 -0.42 -11.92 -11.42
C ALA A 300 -1.68 -11.41 -10.70
N PHE A 301 -2.74 -11.12 -11.46
CA PHE A 301 -3.96 -10.53 -10.92
C PHE A 301 -4.61 -11.39 -9.82
N TYR A 302 -4.60 -12.72 -9.96
CA TYR A 302 -5.16 -13.62 -8.94
C TYR A 302 -4.40 -13.57 -7.60
N TYR A 303 -3.13 -13.18 -7.60
CA TYR A 303 -2.30 -13.06 -6.40
C TYR A 303 -2.42 -11.68 -5.74
N TRP A 304 -2.76 -10.65 -6.52
CA TRP A 304 -2.73 -9.26 -6.11
C TRP A 304 -3.65 -8.94 -4.90
N PRO A 305 -4.92 -9.36 -4.84
CA PRO A 305 -5.79 -9.04 -3.70
C PRO A 305 -5.25 -9.56 -2.36
N ASN A 306 -4.82 -10.82 -2.32
CA ASN A 306 -4.25 -11.40 -1.11
C ASN A 306 -2.92 -10.74 -0.73
N ALA A 307 -2.08 -10.41 -1.72
CA ALA A 307 -0.87 -9.64 -1.49
C ALA A 307 -1.16 -8.26 -0.89
N MET A 308 -2.18 -7.54 -1.39
CA MET A 308 -2.57 -6.22 -0.87
C MET A 308 -3.06 -6.27 0.58
N ILE A 309 -3.79 -7.32 0.98
CA ILE A 309 -4.18 -7.52 2.39
C ILE A 309 -2.92 -7.67 3.26
N ARG A 310 -1.94 -8.48 2.82
CA ARG A 310 -0.66 -8.62 3.55
C ARG A 310 0.09 -7.29 3.66
N GLU A 311 0.13 -6.52 2.58
CA GLU A 311 0.79 -5.21 2.58
C GLU A 311 0.09 -4.25 3.55
N TYR A 312 -1.25 -4.23 3.58
CA TYR A 312 -1.99 -3.43 4.54
C TYR A 312 -1.71 -3.85 5.99
N VAL A 313 -1.76 -5.16 6.28
CA VAL A 313 -1.45 -5.69 7.63
C VAL A 313 -0.02 -5.31 8.03
N ALA A 314 0.95 -5.40 7.12
CA ALA A 314 2.32 -4.97 7.39
C ALA A 314 2.41 -3.47 7.73
N ILE A 315 1.68 -2.61 7.03
CA ILE A 315 1.62 -1.16 7.35
C ILE A 315 1.01 -0.92 8.74
N VAL A 316 -0.05 -1.66 9.11
CA VAL A 316 -0.62 -1.59 10.47
C VAL A 316 0.41 -2.03 11.51
N VAL A 317 1.14 -3.12 11.25
CA VAL A 317 2.20 -3.61 12.16
C VAL A 317 3.34 -2.61 12.31
N MET A 318 3.76 -1.95 11.23
CA MET A 318 4.77 -0.87 11.28
C MET A 318 4.32 0.27 12.21
N GLY A 319 3.01 0.54 12.28
CA GLY A 319 2.41 1.54 13.16
C GLY A 319 1.90 1.02 14.50
N ARG A 320 2.19 -0.23 14.89
CA ARG A 320 1.48 -0.96 15.98
C ARG A 320 1.31 -0.17 17.27
N LYS A 321 2.37 0.53 17.74
CA LYS A 321 2.35 1.31 18.98
C LYS A 321 1.31 2.43 18.94
N ARG A 322 1.15 3.09 17.79
CA ARG A 322 0.16 4.16 17.58
C ARG A 322 -1.25 3.58 17.56
N HIS A 323 -1.46 2.49 16.83
CA HIS A 323 -2.77 1.83 16.73
C HIS A 323 -3.23 1.28 18.08
N MET A 324 -2.33 0.66 18.85
CA MET A 324 -2.61 0.18 20.21
C MET A 324 -3.06 1.31 21.14
N LYS A 325 -2.35 2.44 21.14
CA LYS A 325 -2.72 3.61 21.97
C LYS A 325 -4.10 4.14 21.61
N PHE A 326 -4.39 4.26 20.31
CA PHE A 326 -5.67 4.79 19.84
C PHE A 326 -6.84 3.85 20.15
N CYS A 327 -6.69 2.54 19.86
CA CYS A 327 -7.71 1.55 20.16
C CYS A 327 -7.91 1.38 21.67
N GLY A 328 -6.82 1.38 22.45
CA GLY A 328 -6.87 1.31 23.91
C GLY A 328 -7.58 2.50 24.53
N ALA A 329 -7.35 3.71 24.01
CA ALA A 329 -8.07 4.91 24.47
C ALA A 329 -9.58 4.83 24.21
N ILE A 330 -9.99 4.38 23.01
CA ILE A 330 -11.40 4.22 22.66
C ILE A 330 -12.08 3.17 23.56
N LEU A 331 -11.47 1.98 23.70
CA LEU A 331 -12.03 0.91 24.52
C LEU A 331 -12.02 1.26 26.00
N GLY A 332 -10.97 1.90 26.49
CA GLY A 332 -10.88 2.36 27.88
C GLY A 332 -11.97 3.38 28.21
N PHE A 333 -12.21 4.34 27.32
CA PHE A 333 -13.30 5.30 27.49
C PHE A 333 -14.68 4.63 27.40
N ALA A 334 -14.89 3.74 26.43
CA ALA A 334 -16.13 2.99 26.30
C ALA A 334 -16.44 2.14 27.55
N LEU A 335 -15.42 1.46 28.10
CA LEU A 335 -15.54 0.69 29.34
C LEU A 335 -15.86 1.60 30.53
N PHE A 336 -15.19 2.75 30.65
CA PHE A 336 -15.46 3.72 31.70
C PHE A 336 -16.92 4.20 31.67
N VAL A 337 -17.43 4.60 30.50
CA VAL A 337 -18.83 5.03 30.34
C VAL A 337 -19.80 3.89 30.65
N SER A 338 -19.47 2.66 30.24
CA SER A 338 -20.27 1.47 30.55
C SER A 338 -20.37 1.20 32.06
N VAL A 339 -19.25 1.30 32.78
CA VAL A 339 -19.21 1.15 34.25
C VAL A 339 -19.98 2.26 34.94
N LEU A 340 -19.83 3.52 34.51
CA LEU A 340 -20.62 4.63 35.06
C LEU A 340 -22.12 4.41 34.84
N SER A 341 -22.52 3.98 33.65
CA SER A 341 -23.92 3.68 33.34
C SER A 341 -24.49 2.59 34.25
N PHE A 342 -23.67 1.60 34.62
CA PHE A 342 -24.08 0.55 35.56
C PHE A 342 -24.17 1.05 37.00
N ILE A 343 -23.25 1.93 37.44
CA ILE A 343 -23.24 2.45 38.82
C ILE A 343 -24.38 3.44 39.09
N PHE A 344 -24.76 4.23 38.08
CA PHE A 344 -25.79 5.28 38.21
C PHE A 344 -27.19 4.86 37.71
N SER A 345 -27.38 3.57 37.39
CA SER A 345 -28.68 2.98 37.09
C SER A 345 -29.24 2.27 38.32
#